data_AF-A0A452HAW4-F1
#
_entry.id   AF-A0A452HAW4-F1
#
_cell.length_a   1.000
_cell.length_b   1.000
_cell.length_c   1.000
_cell.angle_alpha   90.00
_cell.angle_beta   90.00
_cell.angle_gamma   90.00
#
_symmetry.space_group_name_H-M   'P 1'
#
loop_
_entity.id
_entity.type
_entity.pdbx_description
1 polymer ?
#
loop_
_entity_poly.entity_id
_entity_poly.type
_entity_poly.pdbx_seq_one_letter_code
_entity_poly.pdbx_strand_id
1 'polypeptide(L)'
;MAQKTISIKSGGATRNFSASSAVIPGSRTSFSSISVSRGGGGGLGRVSGGGFGSRSFHGLGGSKRISVSGGYRAVRSGYGYGLGYGGAGYRIGGAGYGFSGGFAPGAGGIHEVTVNQNLLAPLNLEIDPTIQKVRKEEKEQIKTLNNKFASFIDKVRFLEQQNKVLETKWCLLQEQKTAKSNIEPMFEAYINNLRRQLESLGSERLRLDGELKNMQDTVEDFRIRYEDEVNKRTAAENEFVVLKKDVDTAYMNKVELEAKVDALTDEMNFLRALYEAELSHFQSQISDTSVVLSMDNSRNLDLDGIIAEVKAQYEDIANRSRAEAESWYQTKYEELQLTAGRHGDDLRNTKIEISEMNRMIQRLHSEIDNVKKQCASLQTAIADAEQRGELALKDAQAKLAELEEALQKTKADMARQLREYQELMNVKLALDIEIATYRKLLEGEENRLAGEGVGAVNICKYSGSQMLDTQ
;
A
#
# COMPACT_ATOMS: atom_id res chain seq x y z
N MET A 1 -45.73 52.42 -77.23
CA MET A 1 -46.01 51.17 -76.48
C MET A 1 -45.80 51.44 -75.01
N ALA A 2 -46.76 51.02 -74.19
CA ALA A 2 -46.94 51.45 -72.81
C ALA A 2 -45.80 51.02 -71.86
N GLN A 3 -45.54 51.91 -70.90
CA GLN A 3 -44.64 51.76 -69.76
C GLN A 3 -44.87 50.48 -68.95
N LYS A 4 -43.79 49.90 -68.44
CA LYS A 4 -43.79 49.20 -67.15
C LYS A 4 -42.50 49.50 -66.39
N THR A 5 -42.61 50.52 -65.55
CA THR A 5 -41.73 50.79 -64.42
C THR A 5 -41.90 49.70 -63.38
N ILE A 6 -40.81 49.09 -62.89
CA ILE A 6 -40.85 48.30 -61.65
C ILE A 6 -39.78 48.82 -60.70
N SER A 7 -40.29 49.34 -59.59
CA SER A 7 -39.60 49.88 -58.43
C SER A 7 -39.15 48.78 -57.49
N ILE A 8 -38.00 49.01 -56.84
CA ILE A 8 -37.41 48.22 -55.75
C ILE A 8 -38.31 48.30 -54.50
N LYS A 9 -38.41 47.20 -53.73
CA LYS A 9 -38.64 47.24 -52.27
C LYS A 9 -37.82 46.16 -51.57
N SER A 10 -36.95 46.63 -50.68
CA SER A 10 -36.23 45.87 -49.66
C SER A 10 -37.20 45.30 -48.62
N GLY A 11 -37.25 43.98 -48.47
CA GLY A 11 -37.88 43.31 -47.34
C GLY A 11 -36.80 42.71 -46.45
N GLY A 12 -36.36 43.45 -45.43
CA GLY A 12 -35.54 42.91 -44.37
C GLY A 12 -36.35 41.92 -43.53
N ALA A 13 -35.89 40.67 -43.46
CA ALA A 13 -36.37 39.69 -42.50
C ALA A 13 -35.18 39.22 -41.64
N THR A 14 -34.88 39.99 -40.61
CA THR A 14 -34.06 39.55 -39.48
C THR A 14 -34.80 38.43 -38.74
N ARG A 15 -34.32 37.18 -38.87
CA ARG A 15 -34.71 36.11 -37.96
C ARG A 15 -33.67 36.05 -36.83
N ASN A 16 -34.02 36.71 -35.73
CA ASN A 16 -33.42 36.51 -34.42
C ASN A 16 -33.81 35.11 -33.91
N PHE A 17 -32.84 34.30 -33.48
CA PHE A 17 -33.07 33.28 -32.48
C PHE A 17 -32.50 33.77 -31.16
N SER A 18 -33.40 34.09 -30.23
CA SER A 18 -33.10 34.33 -28.83
C SER A 18 -33.23 33.01 -28.06
N ALA A 19 -32.23 32.69 -27.25
CA ALA A 19 -32.34 31.69 -26.19
C ALA A 19 -31.70 32.27 -24.91
N SER A 20 -32.50 33.02 -24.16
CA SER A 20 -32.47 33.04 -22.68
C SER A 20 -33.71 32.22 -22.28
N SER A 21 -33.72 31.31 -21.33
CA SER A 21 -33.12 31.34 -19.99
C SER A 21 -33.37 29.99 -19.31
N ALA A 22 -32.42 29.50 -18.51
CA ALA A 22 -32.70 28.69 -17.33
C ALA A 22 -31.56 28.91 -16.32
N VAL A 23 -31.91 29.55 -15.20
CA VAL A 23 -31.04 29.80 -14.03
C VAL A 23 -31.60 29.00 -12.86
N ILE A 24 -30.79 28.15 -12.23
CA ILE A 24 -30.92 27.68 -10.83
C ILE A 24 -29.48 27.55 -10.26
N PRO A 25 -29.23 27.89 -8.98
CA PRO A 25 -27.96 28.49 -8.55
C PRO A 25 -26.92 27.47 -8.05
N GLY A 26 -25.67 27.69 -8.43
CA GLY A 26 -24.50 26.99 -7.89
C GLY A 26 -23.66 27.92 -7.03
N SER A 27 -23.33 27.45 -5.83
CA SER A 27 -22.55 28.14 -4.79
C SER A 27 -21.21 28.67 -5.32
N ARG A 28 -20.91 29.94 -4.99
CA ARG A 28 -19.67 30.63 -5.35
C ARG A 28 -18.54 30.22 -4.41
N THR A 29 -17.45 29.69 -4.96
CA THR A 29 -16.11 29.83 -4.37
C THR A 29 -15.20 30.46 -5.42
N SER A 30 -14.85 31.72 -5.18
CA SER A 30 -14.04 32.56 -6.07
C SER A 30 -12.55 32.29 -5.83
N PHE A 31 -11.78 32.11 -6.90
CA PHE A 31 -10.33 32.27 -6.88
C PHE A 31 -9.97 33.44 -7.79
N SER A 32 -9.34 34.45 -7.21
CA SER A 32 -8.83 35.64 -7.90
C SER A 32 -7.43 35.36 -8.42
N SER A 33 -7.21 35.53 -9.72
CA SER A 33 -5.87 35.64 -10.32
C SER A 33 -5.38 37.09 -10.20
N ILE A 34 -4.29 37.29 -9.46
CA ILE A 34 -3.51 38.54 -9.52
C ILE A 34 -2.48 38.39 -10.63
N SER A 35 -2.59 39.26 -11.63
CA SER A 35 -1.60 39.50 -12.66
C SER A 35 -0.58 40.52 -12.14
N VAL A 36 0.68 40.11 -12.04
CA VAL A 36 1.81 41.02 -11.81
C VAL A 36 2.50 41.32 -13.14
N SER A 37 2.32 42.55 -13.62
CA SER A 37 3.12 43.14 -14.69
C SER A 37 4.47 43.57 -14.12
N ARG A 38 5.56 43.12 -14.74
CA ARG A 38 6.90 43.66 -14.49
C ARG A 38 7.42 44.22 -15.79
N GLY A 39 7.35 45.55 -15.92
CA GLY A 39 7.95 46.29 -17.02
C GLY A 39 9.45 46.47 -16.81
N GLY A 40 10.16 46.70 -17.93
CA GLY A 40 11.50 47.30 -17.91
C GLY A 40 12.45 46.82 -18.99
N GLY A 41 12.52 47.57 -20.09
CA GLY A 41 13.77 48.08 -20.68
C GLY A 41 14.71 47.12 -21.42
N GLY A 42 14.90 47.38 -22.72
CA GLY A 42 15.85 46.67 -23.58
C GLY A 42 17.33 47.04 -23.38
N GLY A 43 18.20 46.21 -23.96
CA GLY A 43 19.64 46.44 -24.11
C GLY A 43 20.35 45.21 -24.69
N LEU A 44 21.01 45.40 -25.84
CA LEU A 44 21.83 44.42 -26.57
C LEU A 44 23.09 43.98 -25.78
N GLY A 45 23.54 42.73 -25.99
CA GLY A 45 24.99 42.42 -26.03
C GLY A 45 25.49 41.13 -25.36
N ARG A 46 25.87 40.15 -26.21
CA ARG A 46 26.98 39.16 -26.13
C ARG A 46 27.18 38.20 -24.92
N VAL A 47 27.25 36.91 -25.29
CA VAL A 47 28.25 35.84 -24.99
C VAL A 47 28.74 35.66 -23.54
N SER A 48 28.43 34.49 -22.96
CA SER A 48 29.37 33.44 -22.49
C SER A 48 28.70 32.56 -21.43
N GLY A 49 29.17 31.31 -21.32
CA GLY A 49 28.53 30.25 -20.55
C GLY A 49 28.75 30.30 -19.03
N GLY A 50 28.21 29.30 -18.35
CA GLY A 50 28.38 29.10 -16.92
C GLY A 50 27.21 28.32 -16.34
N GLY A 51 27.44 27.06 -15.99
CA GLY A 51 26.44 26.18 -15.39
C GLY A 51 26.21 26.38 -13.89
N PHE A 52 25.57 25.34 -13.33
CA PHE A 52 25.26 25.05 -11.93
C PHE A 52 24.05 25.73 -11.30
N GLY A 53 23.22 24.88 -10.68
CA GLY A 53 22.68 25.20 -9.36
C GLY A 53 21.28 24.69 -9.06
N SER A 54 21.09 23.37 -8.99
CA SER A 54 19.98 22.79 -8.23
C SER A 54 20.05 23.27 -6.78
N ARG A 55 19.04 23.99 -6.31
CA ARG A 55 18.88 24.32 -4.89
C ARG A 55 17.53 23.82 -4.39
N SER A 56 17.66 22.72 -3.66
CA SER A 56 16.74 22.21 -2.66
C SER A 56 16.31 23.30 -1.67
N PHE A 57 15.04 23.28 -1.28
CA PHE A 57 14.55 23.95 -0.09
C PHE A 57 14.19 22.89 0.96
N HIS A 58 15.01 22.84 2.02
CA HIS A 58 14.56 22.49 3.37
C HIS A 58 13.61 23.60 3.82
N GLY A 59 12.49 23.41 4.51
CA GLY A 59 12.30 22.63 5.73
C GLY A 59 11.73 23.57 6.79
N LEU A 60 10.51 23.30 7.24
CA LEU A 60 9.94 23.75 8.51
C LEU A 60 9.33 22.47 9.10
N GLY A 61 10.07 21.78 9.96
CA GLY A 61 9.98 21.99 11.41
C GLY A 61 9.07 20.88 11.94
N GLY A 62 9.61 19.77 12.43
CA GLY A 62 10.18 19.65 13.77
C GLY A 62 9.07 19.20 14.72
N SER A 63 9.00 17.94 15.16
CA SER A 63 9.89 17.47 16.22
C SER A 63 9.79 15.95 16.46
N LYS A 64 10.98 15.36 16.66
CA LYS A 64 11.38 14.33 17.64
C LYS A 64 10.71 12.95 17.52
N ARG A 65 11.43 11.94 16.96
CA ARG A 65 12.30 10.96 17.68
C ARG A 65 11.58 10.35 18.89
N ILE A 66 11.47 9.04 19.08
CA ILE A 66 12.57 8.07 19.17
C ILE A 66 12.10 6.67 18.73
N SER A 67 12.98 6.02 17.99
CA SER A 67 13.06 4.62 17.59
C SER A 67 12.93 3.59 18.72
N VAL A 68 12.26 2.46 18.47
CA VAL A 68 12.69 1.15 18.98
C VAL A 68 12.55 0.10 17.88
N SER A 69 13.70 -0.48 17.57
CA SER A 69 13.95 -1.70 16.83
C SER A 69 13.53 -2.95 17.61
N GLY A 70 13.08 -3.99 16.90
CA GLY A 70 13.06 -5.38 17.39
C GLY A 70 12.41 -6.26 16.32
N GLY A 71 13.08 -7.19 15.64
CA GLY A 71 14.21 -8.00 16.07
C GLY A 71 13.68 -9.30 16.68
N TYR A 72 13.42 -10.28 15.81
CA TYR A 72 13.33 -11.74 16.01
C TYR A 72 13.44 -12.28 17.46
N ARG A 73 12.55 -13.22 17.81
CA ARG A 73 12.90 -14.51 18.43
C ARG A 73 11.71 -15.46 18.46
N ALA A 74 11.96 -16.65 17.91
CA ALA A 74 11.20 -17.86 18.16
C ALA A 74 11.49 -18.39 19.57
N VAL A 75 10.47 -18.94 20.24
CA VAL A 75 10.63 -20.07 21.17
C VAL A 75 9.43 -21.00 21.00
N ARG A 76 9.74 -22.28 20.92
CA ARG A 76 8.89 -23.43 20.69
C ARG A 76 8.71 -24.19 22.01
N SER A 77 7.54 -24.82 22.15
CA SER A 77 7.26 -26.06 22.89
C SER A 77 7.16 -26.06 24.43
N GLY A 78 6.08 -26.69 24.91
CA GLY A 78 5.92 -27.13 26.31
C GLY A 78 4.54 -27.76 26.52
N TYR A 79 4.52 -29.10 26.62
CA TYR A 79 3.41 -30.05 26.77
C TYR A 79 2.42 -29.80 27.91
N GLY A 80 1.19 -30.34 27.81
CA GLY A 80 0.38 -30.69 28.98
C GLY A 80 -1.06 -31.10 28.69
N TYR A 81 -1.34 -32.40 28.82
CA TYR A 81 -2.66 -33.07 28.73
C TYR A 81 -3.62 -32.68 29.86
N GLY A 82 -4.95 -32.71 29.61
CA GLY A 82 -5.96 -32.78 30.69
C GLY A 82 -7.37 -32.26 30.39
N LEU A 83 -8.10 -32.87 29.45
CA LEU A 83 -9.58 -32.94 29.45
C LEU A 83 -9.97 -34.11 30.37
N GLY A 84 -11.03 -34.13 31.18
CA GLY A 84 -12.12 -33.22 31.48
C GLY A 84 -13.11 -34.05 32.32
N TYR A 85 -13.51 -33.56 33.50
CA TYR A 85 -14.62 -34.14 34.26
C TYR A 85 -15.69 -33.07 34.40
N GLY A 86 -16.88 -33.40 33.89
CA GLY A 86 -18.05 -32.54 33.88
C GLY A 86 -18.66 -32.35 35.27
N GLY A 87 -19.16 -31.14 35.50
CA GLY A 87 -20.04 -30.82 36.62
C GLY A 87 -21.23 -30.04 36.09
N ALA A 88 -22.36 -30.74 35.89
CA ALA A 88 -23.67 -30.13 35.68
C ALA A 88 -24.35 -30.00 37.05
N GLY A 89 -24.82 -28.79 37.36
CA GLY A 89 -25.59 -28.54 38.57
C GLY A 89 -27.05 -28.99 38.44
N TYR A 90 -27.66 -29.29 39.59
CA TYR A 90 -29.10 -29.16 39.83
C TYR A 90 -29.34 -28.71 41.27
N ARG A 91 -30.57 -28.25 41.48
CA ARG A 91 -31.00 -27.17 42.38
C ARG A 91 -31.98 -27.75 43.43
N ILE A 92 -32.26 -26.93 44.46
CA ILE A 92 -33.50 -26.86 45.28
C ILE A 92 -33.59 -27.73 46.53
N GLY A 93 -33.97 -27.08 47.64
CA GLY A 93 -34.83 -27.67 48.66
C GLY A 93 -34.50 -27.30 50.09
N GLY A 94 -34.92 -26.12 50.54
CA GLY A 94 -35.04 -25.83 51.97
C GLY A 94 -36.37 -26.33 52.52
N ALA A 95 -36.37 -26.80 53.77
CA ALA A 95 -37.52 -26.81 54.67
C ALA A 95 -37.00 -27.08 56.10
N GLY A 96 -37.25 -26.14 57.00
CA GLY A 96 -37.11 -26.36 58.44
C GLY A 96 -38.39 -26.90 59.06
N TYR A 97 -38.26 -27.56 60.20
CA TYR A 97 -39.20 -27.75 61.34
C TYR A 97 -38.31 -28.40 62.43
N GLY A 98 -38.27 -28.04 63.71
CA GLY A 98 -39.30 -27.49 64.59
C GLY A 98 -39.81 -28.58 65.53
N PHE A 99 -39.50 -28.44 66.84
CA PHE A 99 -40.05 -29.16 68.02
C PHE A 99 -39.55 -30.56 68.39
N SER A 100 -38.92 -30.69 69.56
CA SER A 100 -39.60 -31.20 70.78
C SER A 100 -38.65 -31.18 71.99
N GLY A 101 -39.10 -30.57 73.08
CA GLY A 101 -38.51 -30.71 74.41
C GLY A 101 -39.16 -31.87 75.20
N GLY A 102 -38.57 -32.19 76.34
CA GLY A 102 -39.09 -33.17 77.31
C GLY A 102 -37.93 -33.81 78.09
N PHE A 103 -37.49 -33.24 79.22
CA PHE A 103 -37.98 -33.50 80.59
C PHE A 103 -37.87 -34.97 81.03
N ALA A 104 -36.87 -35.28 81.88
CA ALA A 104 -37.02 -36.19 83.03
C ALA A 104 -35.77 -36.11 83.94
N PRO A 105 -35.92 -35.62 85.19
CA PRO A 105 -34.94 -35.75 86.25
C PRO A 105 -35.18 -37.05 87.02
N GLY A 106 -34.15 -37.89 87.16
CA GLY A 106 -34.21 -39.15 87.89
C GLY A 106 -33.49 -39.05 89.22
N ALA A 107 -34.23 -38.72 90.27
CA ALA A 107 -33.84 -38.87 91.66
C ALA A 107 -33.80 -40.35 92.07
N GLY A 108 -32.84 -40.70 92.92
CA GLY A 108 -32.75 -41.98 93.64
C GLY A 108 -31.35 -42.05 94.25
N GLY A 109 -31.13 -41.96 95.56
CA GLY A 109 -31.93 -42.51 96.65
C GLY A 109 -30.97 -43.42 97.42
N ILE A 110 -30.40 -42.87 98.50
CA ILE A 110 -29.50 -43.54 99.45
C ILE A 110 -30.14 -44.85 99.91
N HIS A 111 -29.43 -45.98 99.79
CA HIS A 111 -29.78 -47.22 100.47
C HIS A 111 -28.82 -47.48 101.62
N GLU A 112 -29.42 -47.52 102.79
CA GLU A 112 -28.82 -47.74 104.09
C GLU A 112 -28.41 -49.21 104.28
N VAL A 113 -27.39 -49.34 105.13
CA VAL A 113 -26.66 -50.51 105.55
C VAL A 113 -27.57 -51.58 106.17
N THR A 114 -27.48 -52.83 105.69
CA THR A 114 -27.90 -54.01 106.47
C THR A 114 -26.67 -54.88 106.73
N VAL A 115 -26.00 -54.62 107.85
CA VAL A 115 -24.87 -55.43 108.36
C VAL A 115 -25.44 -56.59 109.17
N ASN A 116 -25.18 -57.80 108.70
CA ASN A 116 -25.49 -59.03 109.42
C ASN A 116 -24.52 -59.18 110.60
N GLN A 117 -24.99 -58.91 111.83
CA GLN A 117 -24.14 -58.85 113.03
C GLN A 117 -23.63 -60.20 113.56
N ASN A 118 -23.79 -61.31 112.84
CA ASN A 118 -23.36 -62.66 113.27
C ASN A 118 -22.32 -63.35 112.35
N LEU A 119 -21.65 -62.61 111.46
CA LEU A 119 -20.48 -63.11 110.71
C LEU A 119 -19.19 -62.31 111.01
N LEU A 120 -19.23 -61.49 112.07
CA LEU A 120 -18.09 -60.78 112.68
C LEU A 120 -17.36 -61.67 113.71
N ALA A 121 -17.09 -62.92 113.37
CA ALA A 121 -16.09 -63.72 114.06
C ALA A 121 -14.80 -63.66 113.23
N PRO A 122 -13.72 -63.01 113.71
CA PRO A 122 -12.41 -63.21 113.11
C PRO A 122 -12.07 -64.69 113.28
N LEU A 123 -12.09 -65.45 112.19
CA LEU A 123 -11.39 -66.73 112.16
C LEU A 123 -9.90 -66.40 112.29
N ASN A 124 -9.40 -66.54 113.52
CA ASN A 124 -8.01 -66.37 113.88
C ASN A 124 -7.23 -67.56 113.30
N LEU A 125 -6.94 -67.51 112.01
CA LEU A 125 -5.83 -68.26 111.43
C LEU A 125 -4.58 -67.48 111.81
N GLU A 126 -3.76 -68.06 112.67
CA GLU A 126 -2.40 -67.59 112.94
C GLU A 126 -1.60 -67.64 111.62
N ILE A 127 -1.74 -66.59 110.82
CA ILE A 127 -0.95 -66.37 109.61
C ILE A 127 0.39 -65.82 110.08
N ASP A 128 1.42 -66.62 109.86
CA ASP A 128 2.82 -66.36 110.15
C ASP A 128 3.21 -64.87 109.97
N PRO A 129 3.78 -64.20 111.01
CA PRO A 129 4.19 -62.79 110.96
C PRO A 129 5.22 -62.47 109.86
N THR A 130 5.87 -63.48 109.26
CA THR A 130 6.73 -63.30 108.09
C THR A 130 5.93 -63.08 106.79
N ILE A 131 4.77 -63.73 106.61
CA ILE A 131 3.92 -63.62 105.41
C ILE A 131 3.24 -62.23 105.31
N GLN A 132 2.90 -61.60 106.45
CA GLN A 132 2.36 -60.23 106.46
C GLN A 132 3.40 -59.17 106.08
N LYS A 133 4.68 -59.36 106.41
CA LYS A 133 5.75 -58.45 105.96
C LYS A 133 5.96 -58.56 104.46
N VAL A 134 6.05 -59.78 103.92
CA VAL A 134 6.19 -60.02 102.48
C VAL A 134 4.99 -59.48 101.71
N ARG A 135 3.75 -59.73 102.15
CA ARG A 135 2.56 -59.12 101.49
C ARG A 135 2.51 -57.59 101.58
N LYS A 136 3.05 -56.98 102.64
CA LYS A 136 3.15 -55.51 102.72
C LYS A 136 4.20 -54.98 101.76
N GLU A 137 5.36 -55.61 101.68
CA GLU A 137 6.41 -55.27 100.71
C GLU A 137 5.94 -55.50 99.26
N GLU A 138 5.30 -56.62 98.94
CA GLU A 138 4.69 -56.88 97.63
C GLU A 138 3.60 -55.84 97.31
N LYS A 139 2.78 -55.46 98.28
CA LYS A 139 1.76 -54.41 98.11
C LYS A 139 2.40 -53.04 97.87
N GLU A 140 3.53 -52.72 98.50
CA GLU A 140 4.28 -51.49 98.24
C GLU A 140 5.01 -51.52 96.90
N GLN A 141 5.56 -52.66 96.49
CA GLN A 141 6.13 -52.86 95.16
C GLN A 141 5.05 -52.72 94.08
N ILE A 142 3.89 -53.35 94.26
CA ILE A 142 2.74 -53.21 93.35
C ILE A 142 2.25 -51.76 93.32
N LYS A 143 2.20 -51.05 94.45
CA LYS A 143 1.89 -49.60 94.46
C LYS A 143 2.93 -48.78 93.71
N THR A 144 4.21 -49.09 93.87
CA THR A 144 5.30 -48.37 93.18
C THR A 144 5.26 -48.65 91.67
N LEU A 145 4.96 -49.89 91.28
CA LEU A 145 4.76 -50.29 89.90
C LEU A 145 3.50 -49.64 89.31
N ASN A 146 2.41 -49.58 90.07
CA ASN A 146 1.16 -48.95 89.67
C ASN A 146 1.32 -47.44 89.52
N ASN A 147 2.05 -46.77 90.42
CA ASN A 147 2.42 -45.36 90.27
C ASN A 147 3.28 -45.13 89.02
N LYS A 148 4.20 -46.05 88.70
CA LYS A 148 4.96 -46.01 87.45
C LYS A 148 4.05 -46.20 86.24
N PHE A 149 3.11 -47.15 86.26
CA PHE A 149 2.12 -47.33 85.20
C PHE A 149 1.21 -46.12 85.03
N ALA A 150 0.74 -45.52 86.12
CA ALA A 150 -0.02 -44.27 86.08
C ALA A 150 0.81 -43.15 85.41
N SER A 151 2.09 -43.00 85.76
CA SER A 151 2.96 -42.02 85.11
C SER A 151 3.21 -42.29 83.63
N PHE A 152 3.27 -43.57 83.22
CA PHE A 152 3.37 -43.95 81.80
C PHE A 152 2.06 -43.70 81.05
N ILE A 153 0.90 -44.00 81.66
CA ILE A 153 -0.41 -43.71 81.09
C ILE A 153 -0.58 -42.20 80.91
N ASP A 154 -0.18 -41.39 81.88
CA ASP A 154 -0.20 -39.93 81.78
C ASP A 154 0.73 -39.43 80.67
N LYS A 155 1.91 -40.06 80.52
CA LYS A 155 2.85 -39.71 79.44
C LYS A 155 2.31 -40.07 78.05
N VAL A 156 1.67 -41.23 77.90
CA VAL A 156 1.03 -41.65 76.65
C VAL A 156 -0.13 -40.72 76.32
N ARG A 157 -1.01 -40.39 77.28
CA ARG A 157 -2.09 -39.42 77.08
C ARG A 157 -1.57 -38.04 76.69
N PHE A 158 -0.50 -37.58 77.32
CA PHE A 158 0.14 -36.31 76.96
C PHE A 158 0.69 -36.33 75.54
N LEU A 159 1.33 -37.42 75.12
CA LEU A 159 1.85 -37.58 73.75
C LEU A 159 0.72 -37.72 72.72
N GLU A 160 -0.36 -38.44 73.03
CA GLU A 160 -1.56 -38.52 72.18
C GLU A 160 -2.21 -37.15 72.02
N GLN A 161 -2.32 -36.39 73.10
CA GLN A 161 -2.88 -35.03 73.05
C GLN A 161 -1.97 -34.09 72.25
N GLN A 162 -0.65 -34.22 72.36
CA GLN A 162 0.29 -33.48 71.51
C GLN A 162 0.17 -33.87 70.04
N ASN A 163 0.07 -35.17 69.73
CA ASN A 163 -0.13 -35.64 68.36
C ASN A 163 -1.43 -35.12 67.77
N LYS A 164 -2.52 -35.08 68.55
CA LYS A 164 -3.79 -34.53 68.10
C LYS A 164 -3.73 -33.01 67.85
N VAL A 165 -2.96 -32.28 68.67
CA VAL A 165 -2.68 -30.86 68.42
C VAL A 165 -1.81 -30.67 67.16
N LEU A 166 -0.85 -31.55 66.92
CA LEU A 166 -0.03 -31.53 65.70
C LEU A 166 -0.84 -31.88 64.46
N GLU A 167 -1.75 -32.84 64.52
CA GLU A 167 -2.68 -33.21 63.44
C GLU A 167 -3.61 -32.05 63.09
N THR A 168 -4.24 -31.42 64.09
CA THR A 168 -5.10 -30.25 63.85
C THR A 168 -4.32 -29.06 63.29
N LYS A 169 -3.10 -28.83 63.79
CA LYS A 169 -2.20 -27.80 63.24
C LYS A 169 -1.78 -28.12 61.80
N TRP A 170 -1.53 -29.40 61.49
CA TRP A 170 -1.22 -29.86 60.15
C TRP A 170 -2.38 -29.65 59.20
N CYS A 171 -3.61 -30.02 59.58
CA CYS A 171 -4.82 -29.77 58.81
C CYS A 171 -5.02 -28.28 58.53
N LEU A 172 -4.90 -27.43 59.54
CA LEU A 172 -5.03 -25.97 59.37
C LEU A 172 -3.96 -25.38 58.44
N LEU A 173 -2.71 -25.84 58.55
CA LEU A 173 -1.64 -25.43 57.65
C LEU A 173 -1.87 -25.92 56.21
N GLN A 174 -2.40 -27.13 56.04
CA GLN A 174 -2.75 -27.69 54.74
C GLN A 174 -3.86 -26.85 54.08
N GLU A 175 -4.92 -26.50 54.82
CA GLU A 175 -6.02 -25.64 54.38
C GLU A 175 -5.57 -24.20 54.07
N GLN A 176 -4.63 -23.66 54.87
CA GLN A 176 -4.05 -22.36 54.59
C GLN A 176 -3.18 -22.38 53.33
N LYS A 177 -2.48 -23.48 53.06
CA LYS A 177 -1.65 -23.65 51.85
C LYS A 177 -2.47 -23.87 50.58
N THR A 178 -3.72 -24.37 50.70
CA THR A 178 -4.66 -24.46 49.58
C THR A 178 -5.38 -23.15 49.29
N ALA A 179 -5.37 -22.19 50.21
CA ALA A 179 -5.72 -20.78 49.95
C ALA A 179 -4.60 -20.07 49.14
N LYS A 180 -4.18 -20.65 48.01
CA LYS A 180 -3.40 -19.94 47.01
C LYS A 180 -4.32 -18.85 46.46
N SER A 181 -3.92 -17.59 46.59
CA SER A 181 -4.61 -16.44 46.03
C SER A 181 -4.91 -16.69 44.54
N ASN A 182 -6.19 -16.91 44.21
CA ASN A 182 -6.66 -17.25 42.87
C ASN A 182 -6.66 -15.99 41.98
N ILE A 183 -5.46 -15.56 41.57
CA ILE A 183 -5.24 -14.35 40.76
C ILE A 183 -5.23 -14.65 39.26
N GLU A 184 -5.16 -15.92 38.90
CA GLU A 184 -5.12 -16.42 37.53
C GLU A 184 -6.36 -16.03 36.71
N PRO A 185 -7.60 -16.04 37.25
CA PRO A 185 -8.78 -15.54 36.55
C PRO A 185 -8.72 -14.04 36.25
N MET A 186 -8.02 -13.24 37.08
CA MET A 186 -7.85 -11.81 36.81
C MET A 186 -6.87 -11.58 35.66
N PHE A 187 -5.75 -12.31 35.62
CA PHE A 187 -4.82 -12.27 34.51
C PHE A 187 -5.46 -12.79 33.22
N GLU A 188 -6.24 -13.86 33.30
CA GLU A 188 -6.96 -14.41 32.15
C GLU A 188 -8.03 -13.44 31.62
N ALA A 189 -8.79 -12.78 32.50
CA ALA A 189 -9.71 -11.72 32.11
C ALA A 189 -8.99 -10.53 31.45
N TYR A 190 -7.83 -10.13 31.98
CA TYR A 190 -7.02 -9.06 31.39
C TYR A 190 -6.43 -9.44 30.02
N ILE A 191 -5.91 -10.66 29.89
CA ILE A 191 -5.41 -11.21 28.61
C ILE A 191 -6.55 -11.28 27.59
N ASN A 192 -7.74 -11.74 27.99
CA ASN A 192 -8.90 -11.80 27.11
C ASN A 192 -9.38 -10.41 26.69
N ASN A 193 -9.32 -9.41 27.58
CA ASN A 193 -9.60 -8.03 27.24
C ASN A 193 -8.57 -7.47 26.22
N LEU A 194 -7.28 -7.71 26.43
CA LEU A 194 -6.23 -7.31 25.49
C LEU A 194 -6.39 -7.98 24.11
N ARG A 195 -6.75 -9.27 24.09
CA ARG A 195 -7.05 -9.99 22.84
C ARG A 195 -8.24 -9.39 22.10
N ARG A 196 -9.31 -9.04 22.81
CA ARG A 196 -10.47 -8.34 22.23
C ARG A 196 -10.10 -6.96 21.69
N GLN A 197 -9.28 -6.20 22.40
CA GLN A 197 -8.78 -4.91 21.92
C GLN A 197 -7.95 -5.07 20.64
N LEU A 198 -7.06 -6.06 20.60
CA LEU A 198 -6.27 -6.37 19.41
C LEU A 198 -7.15 -6.74 18.22
N GLU A 199 -8.17 -7.57 18.42
CA GLU A 199 -9.13 -7.93 17.36
C GLU A 199 -9.93 -6.71 16.88
N SER A 200 -10.39 -5.85 17.81
CA SER A 200 -11.10 -4.62 17.45
C SER A 200 -10.23 -3.61 16.70
N LEU A 201 -8.94 -3.51 17.04
CA LEU A 201 -7.98 -2.69 16.32
C LEU A 201 -7.64 -3.32 14.96
N GLY A 202 -7.61 -4.65 14.88
CA GLY A 202 -7.43 -5.39 13.64
C GLY A 202 -8.58 -5.17 12.66
N SER A 203 -9.82 -5.25 13.13
CA SER A 203 -11.00 -4.99 12.30
C SER A 203 -11.09 -3.53 11.86
N GLU A 204 -10.75 -2.59 12.75
CA GLU A 204 -10.67 -1.16 12.42
C GLU A 204 -9.59 -0.87 11.39
N ARG A 205 -8.41 -1.50 11.51
CA ARG A 205 -7.36 -1.41 10.49
C ARG A 205 -7.85 -1.90 9.14
N LEU A 206 -8.51 -3.06 9.09
CA LEU A 206 -9.06 -3.59 7.84
C LEU A 206 -10.14 -2.67 7.23
N ARG A 207 -10.97 -2.06 8.07
CA ARG A 207 -11.97 -1.06 7.64
C ARG A 207 -11.30 0.16 7.03
N LEU A 208 -10.28 0.71 7.71
CA LEU A 208 -9.51 1.87 7.22
C LEU A 208 -8.72 1.54 5.95
N ASP A 209 -8.15 0.34 5.84
CA ASP A 209 -7.48 -0.12 4.62
C ASP A 209 -8.48 -0.19 3.44
N GLY A 210 -9.72 -0.62 3.70
CA GLY A 210 -10.81 -0.60 2.72
C GLY A 210 -11.22 0.81 2.30
N GLU A 211 -11.35 1.74 3.24
CA GLU A 211 -11.65 3.15 2.95
C GLU A 211 -10.51 3.84 2.18
N LEU A 212 -9.26 3.55 2.54
CA LEU A 212 -8.09 4.05 1.83
C LEU A 212 -8.07 3.55 0.39
N LYS A 213 -8.33 2.25 0.17
CA LYS A 213 -8.42 1.68 -1.17
C LYS A 213 -9.56 2.31 -1.99
N ASN A 214 -10.75 2.43 -1.41
CA ASN A 214 -11.87 3.09 -2.07
C ASN A 214 -11.54 4.54 -2.45
N MET A 215 -10.90 5.29 -1.55
CA MET A 215 -10.47 6.66 -1.84
C MET A 215 -9.42 6.69 -2.95
N GLN A 216 -8.45 5.77 -2.93
CA GLN A 216 -7.44 5.65 -3.97
C GLN A 216 -8.06 5.34 -5.34
N ASP A 217 -9.03 4.43 -5.40
CA ASP A 217 -9.76 4.09 -6.61
C ASP A 217 -10.51 5.33 -7.14
N THR A 218 -11.20 6.08 -6.28
CA THR A 218 -11.88 7.32 -6.72
C THR A 218 -10.91 8.40 -7.21
N VAL A 219 -9.73 8.52 -6.59
CA VAL A 219 -8.69 9.47 -7.02
C VAL A 219 -8.15 9.07 -8.39
N GLU A 220 -7.91 7.78 -8.62
CA GLU A 220 -7.47 7.28 -9.92
C GLU A 220 -8.55 7.48 -10.99
N ASP A 221 -9.82 7.23 -10.67
CA ASP A 221 -10.95 7.51 -11.57
C ASP A 221 -11.05 9.00 -11.94
N PHE A 222 -10.79 9.91 -10.98
CA PHE A 222 -10.73 11.33 -11.28
C PHE A 222 -9.51 11.66 -12.14
N ARG A 223 -8.34 11.10 -11.83
CA ARG A 223 -7.13 11.29 -12.61
C ARG A 223 -7.32 10.88 -14.07
N ILE A 224 -7.85 9.68 -14.32
CA ILE A 224 -8.16 9.19 -15.67
C ILE A 224 -9.12 10.14 -16.38
N ARG A 225 -10.20 10.57 -15.71
CA ARG A 225 -11.15 11.55 -16.28
C ARG A 225 -10.51 12.90 -16.60
N TYR A 226 -9.58 13.38 -15.76
CA TYR A 226 -8.84 14.61 -16.04
C TYR A 226 -7.89 14.44 -17.23
N GLU A 227 -7.18 13.33 -17.32
CA GLU A 227 -6.32 13.01 -18.46
C GLU A 227 -7.14 12.93 -19.77
N ASP A 228 -8.30 12.27 -19.74
CA ASP A 228 -9.24 12.22 -20.87
C ASP A 228 -9.75 13.61 -21.27
N GLU A 229 -10.11 14.46 -20.31
CA GLU A 229 -10.60 15.81 -20.60
C GLU A 229 -9.49 16.71 -21.15
N VAL A 230 -8.26 16.56 -20.65
CA VAL A 230 -7.08 17.23 -21.22
C VAL A 230 -6.84 16.78 -22.66
N ASN A 231 -6.94 15.47 -22.92
CA ASN A 231 -6.79 14.92 -24.27
C ASN A 231 -7.89 15.44 -25.22
N LYS A 232 -9.15 15.44 -24.79
CA LYS A 232 -10.28 16.02 -25.56
C LYS A 232 -10.09 17.50 -25.83
N ARG A 233 -9.69 18.28 -24.82
CA ARG A 233 -9.39 19.71 -24.97
C ARG A 233 -8.27 19.91 -25.99
N THR A 234 -7.20 19.13 -25.89
CA THR A 234 -6.06 19.22 -26.82
C THR A 234 -6.48 18.86 -28.24
N ALA A 235 -7.32 17.84 -28.42
CA ALA A 235 -7.88 17.48 -29.73
C ALA A 235 -8.73 18.62 -30.30
N ALA A 236 -9.65 19.18 -29.51
CA ALA A 236 -10.48 20.31 -29.93
C ALA A 236 -9.65 21.57 -30.23
N GLU A 237 -8.58 21.82 -29.47
CA GLU A 237 -7.66 22.93 -29.73
C GLU A 237 -6.87 22.73 -31.03
N ASN A 238 -6.43 21.50 -31.31
CA ASN A 238 -5.80 21.16 -32.58
C ASN A 238 -6.77 21.34 -33.76
N GLU A 239 -8.01 20.87 -33.63
CA GLU A 239 -9.06 21.09 -34.65
C GLU A 239 -9.34 22.57 -34.86
N PHE A 240 -9.41 23.37 -33.78
CA PHE A 240 -9.59 24.81 -33.87
C PHE A 240 -8.43 25.50 -34.61
N VAL A 241 -7.19 25.08 -34.37
CA VAL A 241 -6.01 25.59 -35.08
C VAL A 241 -6.07 25.26 -36.58
N VAL A 242 -6.51 24.06 -36.94
CA VAL A 242 -6.70 23.67 -38.35
C VAL A 242 -7.81 24.52 -38.98
N LEU A 243 -8.97 24.61 -38.32
CA LEU A 243 -10.09 25.40 -38.81
C LEU A 243 -9.72 26.88 -39.00
N LYS A 244 -8.90 27.43 -38.09
CA LYS A 244 -8.37 28.79 -38.23
C LYS A 244 -7.52 28.95 -39.50
N LYS A 245 -6.61 27.99 -39.77
CA LYS A 245 -5.82 28.00 -41.01
C LYS A 245 -6.69 27.89 -42.26
N ASP A 246 -7.74 27.07 -42.22
CA ASP A 246 -8.67 26.92 -43.33
C ASP A 246 -9.47 28.21 -43.57
N VAL A 247 -9.91 28.88 -42.49
CA VAL A 247 -10.57 30.19 -42.57
C VAL A 247 -9.62 31.25 -43.14
N ASP A 248 -8.38 31.31 -42.67
CA ASP A 248 -7.37 32.25 -43.19
C ASP A 248 -7.11 31.98 -44.69
N THR A 249 -7.00 30.71 -45.08
CA THR A 249 -6.83 30.32 -46.49
C THR A 249 -8.03 30.71 -47.35
N ALA A 250 -9.25 30.46 -46.86
CA ALA A 250 -10.47 30.85 -47.54
C ALA A 250 -10.59 32.38 -47.66
N TYR A 251 -10.16 33.13 -46.63
CA TYR A 251 -10.13 34.58 -46.66
C TYR A 251 -9.13 35.12 -47.69
N MET A 252 -7.93 34.55 -47.75
CA MET A 252 -6.94 34.91 -48.78
C MET A 252 -7.48 34.64 -50.20
N ASN A 253 -8.11 33.49 -50.43
CA ASN A 253 -8.75 33.16 -51.71
C ASN A 253 -9.88 34.14 -52.04
N LYS A 254 -10.70 34.52 -51.04
CA LYS A 254 -11.76 35.53 -51.22
C LYS A 254 -11.18 36.86 -51.66
N VAL A 255 -10.14 37.35 -50.98
CA VAL A 255 -9.47 38.62 -51.32
C VAL A 255 -8.85 38.56 -52.73
N GLU A 256 -8.24 37.43 -53.11
CA GLU A 256 -7.71 37.25 -54.46
C GLU A 256 -8.81 37.28 -55.52
N LEU A 257 -9.95 36.63 -55.26
CA LEU A 257 -11.10 36.65 -56.15
C LEU A 257 -11.75 38.03 -56.23
N GLU A 258 -11.85 38.76 -55.12
CA GLU A 258 -12.33 40.16 -55.10
C GLU A 258 -11.42 41.05 -55.95
N ALA A 259 -10.09 40.93 -55.82
CA ALA A 259 -9.14 41.66 -56.67
C ALA A 259 -9.29 41.31 -58.17
N LYS A 260 -9.57 40.05 -58.53
CA LYS A 260 -9.86 39.65 -59.91
C LYS A 260 -11.17 40.24 -60.43
N VAL A 261 -12.20 40.29 -59.59
CA VAL A 261 -13.49 40.91 -59.95
C VAL A 261 -13.31 42.41 -60.18
N ASP A 262 -12.57 43.10 -59.30
CA ASP A 262 -12.28 44.53 -59.45
C ASP A 262 -11.48 44.79 -60.73
N ALA A 263 -10.43 44.01 -61.00
CA ALA A 263 -9.64 44.13 -62.23
C ALA A 263 -10.48 43.92 -63.51
N LEU A 264 -11.35 42.91 -63.53
CA LEU A 264 -12.27 42.67 -64.65
C LEU A 264 -13.33 43.77 -64.78
N THR A 265 -13.76 44.36 -63.67
CA THR A 265 -14.70 45.48 -63.66
C THR A 265 -14.06 46.73 -64.24
N ASP A 266 -12.81 47.01 -63.86
CA ASP A 266 -12.01 48.10 -64.42
C ASP A 266 -11.77 47.91 -65.93
N GLU A 267 -11.47 46.68 -66.38
CA GLU A 267 -11.34 46.36 -67.80
C GLU A 267 -12.68 46.58 -68.54
N MET A 268 -13.81 46.14 -67.98
CA MET A 268 -15.12 46.36 -68.57
C MET A 268 -15.45 47.85 -68.67
N ASN A 269 -15.12 48.64 -67.64
CA ASN A 269 -15.34 50.08 -67.64
C ASN A 269 -14.45 50.79 -68.66
N PHE A 270 -13.19 50.38 -68.78
CA PHE A 270 -12.27 50.86 -69.79
C PHE A 270 -12.79 50.60 -71.21
N LEU A 271 -13.22 49.36 -71.50
CA LEU A 271 -13.79 49.02 -72.80
C LEU A 271 -15.06 49.80 -73.11
N ARG A 272 -15.94 50.01 -72.12
CA ARG A 272 -17.14 50.86 -72.29
C ARG A 272 -16.76 52.30 -72.63
N ALA A 273 -15.81 52.89 -71.89
CA ALA A 273 -15.35 54.25 -72.13
C ALA A 273 -14.66 54.39 -73.50
N LEU A 274 -13.88 53.38 -73.90
CA LEU A 274 -13.25 53.30 -75.23
C LEU A 274 -14.32 53.30 -76.33
N TYR A 275 -15.30 52.41 -76.25
CA TYR A 275 -16.37 52.33 -77.26
C TYR A 275 -17.23 53.59 -77.31
N GLU A 276 -17.49 54.23 -76.18
CA GLU A 276 -18.23 55.50 -76.15
C GLU A 276 -17.41 56.64 -76.77
N ALA A 277 -16.09 56.68 -76.54
CA ALA A 277 -15.19 57.61 -77.19
C ALA A 277 -15.12 57.38 -78.72
N GLU A 278 -14.97 56.13 -79.16
CA GLU A 278 -14.97 55.78 -80.59
C GLU A 278 -16.30 56.14 -81.27
N LEU A 279 -17.44 55.84 -80.65
CA LEU A 279 -18.75 56.23 -81.17
C LEU A 279 -18.88 57.75 -81.27
N SER A 280 -18.42 58.51 -80.27
CA SER A 280 -18.42 59.97 -80.31
C SER A 280 -17.52 60.52 -81.42
N HIS A 281 -16.37 59.88 -81.66
CA HIS A 281 -15.45 60.24 -82.73
C HIS A 281 -16.07 59.99 -84.11
N PHE A 282 -16.66 58.81 -84.33
CA PHE A 282 -17.37 58.52 -85.57
C PHE A 282 -18.56 59.45 -85.78
N GLN A 283 -19.28 59.81 -84.72
CA GLN A 283 -20.38 60.76 -84.82
C GLN A 283 -19.90 62.17 -85.19
N SER A 284 -18.77 62.62 -84.63
CA SER A 284 -18.10 63.87 -85.04
C SER A 284 -17.69 63.81 -86.51
N GLN A 285 -17.05 62.71 -86.93
CA GLN A 285 -16.59 62.53 -88.31
C GLN A 285 -17.76 62.54 -89.30
N ILE A 286 -18.89 61.94 -88.95
CA ILE A 286 -20.12 61.97 -89.75
C ILE A 286 -20.70 63.39 -89.79
N SER A 287 -20.73 64.12 -88.67
CA SER A 287 -21.18 65.52 -88.66
C SER A 287 -20.27 66.44 -89.46
N ASP A 288 -18.94 66.27 -89.37
CA ASP A 288 -17.93 67.04 -90.09
C ASP A 288 -17.99 66.76 -91.60
N THR A 289 -18.34 65.53 -92.00
CA THR A 289 -18.57 65.16 -93.41
C THR A 289 -19.93 65.66 -93.93
N SER A 290 -20.90 65.92 -93.04
CA SER A 290 -22.22 66.45 -93.40
C SER A 290 -22.25 67.98 -93.56
N VAL A 291 -21.17 68.68 -93.20
CA VAL A 291 -21.00 70.10 -93.49
C VAL A 291 -20.46 70.25 -94.91
N VAL A 292 -21.34 70.74 -95.78
CA VAL A 292 -21.12 71.08 -97.18
C VAL A 292 -19.72 71.65 -97.43
N LEU A 293 -18.86 70.82 -98.03
CA LEU A 293 -17.64 71.26 -98.70
C LEU A 293 -18.04 71.93 -100.03
N SER A 294 -18.39 73.22 -99.98
CA SER A 294 -18.27 74.07 -101.16
C SER A 294 -16.79 74.29 -101.41
N MET A 295 -16.22 73.45 -102.28
CA MET A 295 -14.86 73.58 -102.79
C MET A 295 -14.70 74.92 -103.52
N ASP A 296 -14.07 75.89 -102.87
CA ASP A 296 -13.46 77.01 -103.58
C ASP A 296 -11.98 76.68 -103.81
N ASN A 297 -11.76 75.94 -104.90
CA ASN A 297 -10.48 75.39 -105.30
C ASN A 297 -9.64 76.43 -106.06
N SER A 298 -9.26 77.50 -105.35
CA SER A 298 -8.30 78.48 -105.87
C SER A 298 -7.38 79.01 -104.77
N ARG A 299 -6.65 78.08 -104.12
CA ARG A 299 -5.40 78.40 -103.44
C ARG A 299 -4.28 77.66 -104.15
N ASN A 300 -3.29 78.44 -104.57
CA ASN A 300 -1.96 77.99 -104.91
C ASN A 300 -1.44 77.07 -103.78
N LEU A 301 -1.56 75.76 -104.02
CA LEU A 301 -0.97 74.71 -103.20
C LEU A 301 0.55 74.82 -103.33
N ASP A 302 1.20 75.21 -102.24
CA ASP A 302 2.64 75.02 -102.10
C ASP A 302 2.92 73.52 -101.94
N LEU A 303 3.04 72.86 -103.07
CA LEU A 303 3.34 71.43 -103.15
C LEU A 303 4.65 71.12 -102.44
N ASP A 304 5.62 72.05 -102.43
CA ASP A 304 6.91 71.84 -101.78
C ASP A 304 6.79 71.88 -100.25
N GLY A 305 5.99 72.80 -99.70
CA GLY A 305 5.67 72.85 -98.26
C GLY A 305 4.94 71.60 -97.77
N ILE A 306 3.94 71.12 -98.51
CA ILE A 306 3.19 69.89 -98.18
C ILE A 306 4.09 68.66 -98.29
N ILE A 307 4.93 68.57 -99.34
CA ILE A 307 5.89 67.47 -99.50
C ILE A 307 6.92 67.48 -98.35
N ALA A 308 7.38 68.65 -97.92
CA ALA A 308 8.30 68.77 -96.78
C ALA A 308 7.65 68.36 -95.46
N GLU A 309 6.39 68.74 -95.22
CA GLU A 309 5.64 68.36 -94.02
C GLU A 309 5.32 66.85 -94.00
N VAL A 310 4.91 66.28 -95.14
CA VAL A 310 4.71 64.83 -95.27
C VAL A 310 6.02 64.08 -95.03
N LYS A 311 7.15 64.56 -95.57
CA LYS A 311 8.47 63.97 -95.29
C LYS A 311 8.84 64.05 -93.81
N ALA A 312 8.60 65.18 -93.16
CA ALA A 312 8.86 65.36 -91.73
C ALA A 312 7.98 64.43 -90.86
N GLN A 313 6.71 64.27 -91.22
CA GLN A 313 5.79 63.32 -90.56
C GLN A 313 6.27 61.87 -90.72
N TYR A 314 6.73 61.47 -91.91
CA TYR A 314 7.28 60.14 -92.12
C TYR A 314 8.59 59.92 -91.36
N GLU A 315 9.47 60.91 -91.29
CA GLU A 315 10.68 60.86 -90.46
C GLU A 315 10.34 60.74 -88.98
N ASP A 316 9.36 61.51 -88.49
CA ASP A 316 8.88 61.44 -87.10
C ASP A 316 8.25 60.10 -86.76
N ILE A 317 7.42 59.54 -87.64
CA ILE A 317 6.81 58.22 -87.46
C ILE A 317 7.89 57.14 -87.48
N ALA A 318 8.86 57.22 -88.39
CA ALA A 318 9.98 56.29 -88.44
C ALA A 318 10.87 56.39 -87.18
N ASN A 319 11.09 57.60 -86.66
CA ASN A 319 11.85 57.83 -85.45
C ASN A 319 11.10 57.35 -84.19
N ARG A 320 9.79 57.61 -84.07
CA ARG A 320 8.96 57.06 -82.98
C ARG A 320 8.93 55.55 -83.03
N SER A 321 8.72 54.94 -84.20
CA SER A 321 8.71 53.49 -84.34
C SER A 321 10.05 52.86 -83.98
N ARG A 322 11.18 53.52 -84.32
CA ARG A 322 12.52 53.08 -83.89
C ARG A 322 12.69 53.18 -82.37
N ALA A 323 12.31 54.31 -81.77
CA ALA A 323 12.44 54.53 -80.32
C ALA A 323 11.53 53.60 -79.51
N GLU A 324 10.32 53.34 -79.98
CA GLU A 324 9.40 52.38 -79.38
C GLU A 324 9.93 50.94 -79.48
N ALA A 325 10.48 50.55 -80.64
CA ALA A 325 11.11 49.24 -80.79
C ALA A 325 12.33 49.10 -79.87
N GLU A 326 13.19 50.11 -79.78
CA GLU A 326 14.35 50.13 -78.88
C GLU A 326 13.92 50.04 -77.41
N SER A 327 12.94 50.84 -76.98
CA SER A 327 12.38 50.79 -75.61
C SER A 327 11.73 49.44 -75.31
N TRP A 328 11.03 48.86 -76.28
CA TRP A 328 10.41 47.55 -76.15
C TRP A 328 11.46 46.44 -75.98
N TYR A 329 12.54 46.46 -76.79
CA TYR A 329 13.65 45.52 -76.67
C TYR A 329 14.41 45.71 -75.35
N GLN A 330 14.64 46.96 -74.92
CA GLN A 330 15.26 47.28 -73.63
C GLN A 330 14.43 46.68 -72.47
N THR A 331 13.13 46.93 -72.46
CA THR A 331 12.21 46.41 -71.43
C THR A 331 12.19 44.88 -71.43
N LYS A 332 12.13 44.25 -72.61
CA LYS A 332 12.18 42.78 -72.70
C LYS A 332 13.51 42.20 -72.25
N TYR A 333 14.62 42.88 -72.52
CA TYR A 333 15.93 42.47 -72.04
C TYR A 333 16.04 42.57 -70.52
N GLU A 334 15.56 43.67 -69.93
CA GLU A 334 15.52 43.86 -68.48
C GLU A 334 14.60 42.84 -67.79
N GLU A 335 13.44 42.53 -68.38
CA GLU A 335 12.52 41.49 -67.88
C GLU A 335 13.19 40.10 -67.92
N LEU A 336 13.87 39.76 -69.02
CA LEU A 336 14.64 38.51 -69.14
C LEU A 336 15.80 38.46 -68.14
N GLN A 337 16.48 39.58 -67.90
CA GLN A 337 17.56 39.67 -66.93
C GLN A 337 17.04 39.52 -65.49
N LEU A 338 15.93 40.16 -65.15
CA LEU A 338 15.27 40.04 -63.84
C LEU A 338 14.76 38.63 -63.59
N THR A 339 14.10 38.02 -64.59
CA THR A 339 13.62 36.65 -64.48
C THR A 339 14.77 35.66 -64.34
N ALA A 340 15.83 35.79 -65.13
CA ALA A 340 17.05 34.98 -64.97
C ALA A 340 17.70 35.17 -63.59
N GLY A 341 17.75 36.39 -63.07
CA GLY A 341 18.21 36.69 -61.72
C GLY A 341 17.37 35.99 -60.64
N ARG A 342 16.05 36.11 -60.71
CA ARG A 342 15.12 35.41 -59.80
C ARG A 342 15.30 33.90 -59.83
N HIS A 343 15.42 33.30 -61.02
CA HIS A 343 15.65 31.86 -61.14
C HIS A 343 17.01 31.45 -60.54
N GLY A 344 18.03 32.30 -60.65
CA GLY A 344 19.32 32.10 -60.00
C GLY A 344 19.24 32.17 -58.47
N ASP A 345 18.48 33.13 -57.94
CA ASP A 345 18.25 33.29 -56.51
C ASP A 345 17.42 32.15 -55.93
N ASP A 346 16.37 31.71 -56.63
CA ASP A 346 15.55 30.55 -56.25
C ASP A 346 16.38 29.26 -56.23
N LEU A 347 17.24 29.06 -57.23
CA LEU A 347 18.16 27.93 -57.26
C LEU A 347 19.17 27.98 -56.10
N ARG A 348 19.62 29.18 -55.71
CA ARG A 348 20.51 29.37 -54.56
C ARG A 348 19.77 29.09 -53.25
N ASN A 349 18.54 29.55 -53.09
CA ASN A 349 17.71 29.34 -51.91
C ASN A 349 17.39 27.86 -51.73
N THR A 350 16.92 27.18 -52.78
CA THR A 350 16.67 25.73 -52.75
C THR A 350 17.96 24.94 -52.43
N LYS A 351 19.12 25.36 -52.94
CA LYS A 351 20.41 24.75 -52.57
C LYS A 351 20.74 24.92 -51.08
N ILE A 352 20.43 26.08 -50.49
CA ILE A 352 20.62 26.32 -49.06
C ILE A 352 19.67 25.43 -48.25
N GLU A 353 18.39 25.38 -48.60
CA GLU A 353 17.39 24.51 -47.97
C GLU A 353 17.78 23.03 -48.03
N ILE A 354 18.26 22.56 -49.18
CA ILE A 354 18.79 21.20 -49.34
C ILE A 354 19.97 20.97 -48.39
N SER A 355 20.87 21.95 -48.23
CA SER A 355 22.00 21.83 -47.31
C SER A 355 21.57 21.79 -45.84
N GLU A 356 20.51 22.53 -45.48
CA GLU A 356 19.94 22.57 -44.13
C GLU A 356 19.18 21.29 -43.80
N MET A 357 18.37 20.80 -44.73
CA MET A 357 17.72 19.49 -44.63
C MET A 357 18.75 18.38 -44.47
N ASN A 358 19.84 18.40 -45.26
CA ASN A 358 20.94 17.44 -45.10
C ASN A 358 21.59 17.53 -43.71
N ARG A 359 21.80 18.74 -43.16
CA ARG A 359 22.30 18.91 -41.77
C ARG A 359 21.31 18.40 -40.73
N MET A 360 20.01 18.54 -40.97
CA MET A 360 18.97 18.01 -40.09
C MET A 360 18.95 16.48 -40.12
N ILE A 361 19.04 15.89 -41.30
CA ILE A 361 19.15 14.42 -41.49
C ILE A 361 20.36 13.87 -40.74
N GLN A 362 21.54 14.51 -40.83
CA GLN A 362 22.73 14.07 -40.11
C GLN A 362 22.57 14.17 -38.59
N ARG A 363 21.92 15.23 -38.08
CA ARG A 363 21.60 15.36 -36.65
C ARG A 363 20.65 14.25 -36.19
N LEU A 364 19.57 14.01 -36.93
CA LEU A 364 18.61 12.95 -36.62
C LEU A 364 19.26 11.56 -36.66
N HIS A 365 20.14 11.29 -37.63
CA HIS A 365 20.92 10.04 -37.65
C HIS A 365 21.79 9.90 -36.39
N SER A 366 22.47 10.97 -35.98
CA SER A 366 23.29 10.94 -34.75
C SER A 366 22.45 10.75 -33.48
N GLU A 367 21.24 11.31 -33.42
CA GLU A 367 20.29 11.09 -32.32
C GLU A 367 19.79 9.64 -32.31
N ILE A 368 19.42 9.10 -33.47
CA ILE A 368 19.02 7.68 -33.62
C ILE A 368 20.15 6.77 -33.14
N ASP A 369 21.40 7.03 -33.54
CA ASP A 369 22.54 6.20 -33.13
C ASP A 369 22.84 6.33 -31.64
N ASN A 370 22.68 7.52 -31.06
CA ASN A 370 22.80 7.71 -29.61
C ASN A 370 21.71 6.96 -28.84
N VAL A 371 20.46 7.03 -29.28
CA VAL A 371 19.35 6.28 -28.67
C VAL A 371 19.56 4.78 -28.84
N LYS A 372 20.00 4.31 -30.00
CA LYS A 372 20.36 2.89 -30.21
C LYS A 372 21.45 2.42 -29.23
N LYS A 373 22.49 3.22 -29.00
CA LYS A 373 23.53 2.93 -28.00
C LYS A 373 22.96 2.88 -26.59
N GLN A 374 22.07 3.80 -26.23
CA GLN A 374 21.39 3.78 -24.93
C GLN A 374 20.52 2.53 -24.76
N CYS A 375 19.73 2.17 -25.77
CA CYS A 375 18.93 0.94 -25.76
C CYS A 375 19.82 -0.31 -25.61
N ALA A 376 20.93 -0.40 -26.36
CA ALA A 376 21.87 -1.51 -26.23
C ALA A 376 22.50 -1.57 -24.83
N SER A 377 22.91 -0.43 -24.27
CA SER A 377 23.45 -0.35 -22.91
C SER A 377 22.43 -0.74 -21.83
N LEU A 378 21.15 -0.38 -22.01
CA LEU A 378 20.09 -0.78 -21.09
C LEU A 378 19.79 -2.27 -21.22
N GLN A 379 19.77 -2.81 -22.44
CA GLN A 379 19.60 -4.25 -22.67
C GLN A 379 20.72 -5.06 -22.00
N THR A 380 21.99 -4.63 -22.11
CA THR A 380 23.10 -5.29 -21.40
C THR A 380 22.94 -5.18 -19.89
N ALA A 381 22.53 -4.02 -19.36
CA ALA A 381 22.33 -3.83 -17.93
C ALA A 381 21.16 -4.68 -17.38
N ILE A 382 20.10 -4.86 -18.17
CA ILE A 382 18.97 -5.76 -17.85
C ILE A 382 19.46 -7.21 -17.83
N ALA A 383 20.16 -7.66 -18.87
CA ALA A 383 20.70 -9.02 -18.92
C ALA A 383 21.64 -9.32 -17.74
N ASP A 384 22.52 -8.38 -17.37
CA ASP A 384 23.40 -8.52 -16.20
C ASP A 384 22.61 -8.57 -14.88
N ALA A 385 21.53 -7.80 -14.77
CA ALA A 385 20.67 -7.80 -13.59
C ALA A 385 19.87 -9.09 -13.48
N GLU A 386 19.33 -9.60 -14.60
CA GLU A 386 18.65 -10.89 -14.68
C GLU A 386 19.60 -12.04 -14.30
N GLN A 387 20.81 -12.06 -14.85
CA GLN A 387 21.82 -13.08 -14.51
C GLN A 387 22.19 -13.04 -13.02
N ARG A 388 22.40 -11.84 -12.45
CA ARG A 388 22.67 -11.69 -11.01
C ARG A 388 21.49 -12.15 -10.16
N GLY A 389 20.26 -11.83 -10.58
CA GLY A 389 19.04 -12.29 -9.92
C GLY A 389 18.88 -13.80 -9.96
N GLU A 390 19.15 -14.43 -11.11
CA GLU A 390 19.09 -15.87 -11.29
C GLU A 390 20.13 -16.60 -10.41
N LEU A 391 21.36 -16.09 -10.34
CA LEU A 391 22.38 -16.64 -9.45
C LEU A 391 21.99 -16.54 -7.97
N ALA A 392 21.43 -15.41 -7.54
CA ALA A 392 20.95 -15.24 -6.17
C ALA A 392 19.77 -16.20 -5.84
N LEU A 393 18.86 -16.41 -6.80
CA LEU A 393 17.78 -17.39 -6.66
C LEU A 393 18.32 -18.82 -6.56
N LYS A 394 19.29 -19.19 -7.40
CA LYS A 394 19.93 -20.51 -7.34
C LYS A 394 20.62 -20.74 -5.99
N ASP A 395 21.33 -19.75 -5.45
CA ASP A 395 21.96 -19.83 -4.13
C ASP A 395 20.92 -19.98 -3.00
N ALA A 396 19.83 -19.20 -3.06
CA ALA A 396 18.74 -19.31 -2.09
C ALA A 396 18.02 -20.67 -2.16
N GLN A 397 17.80 -21.20 -3.36
CA GLN A 397 17.23 -22.53 -3.57
C GLN A 397 18.15 -23.64 -3.05
N ALA A 398 19.47 -23.52 -3.28
CA ALA A 398 20.44 -24.46 -2.75
C ALA A 398 20.44 -24.47 -1.21
N LYS A 399 20.44 -23.29 -0.57
CA LYS A 399 20.33 -23.16 0.89
C LYS A 399 19.02 -23.74 1.44
N LEU A 400 17.92 -23.54 0.73
CA LEU A 400 16.63 -24.11 1.10
C LEU A 400 16.69 -25.64 1.05
N ALA A 401 17.24 -26.22 -0.03
CA ALA A 401 17.40 -27.66 -0.17
C ALA A 401 18.29 -28.26 0.92
N GLU A 402 19.40 -27.59 1.27
CA GLU A 402 20.28 -28.01 2.38
C GLU A 402 19.55 -28.00 3.73
N LEU A 403 18.76 -26.95 4.00
CA LEU A 403 17.96 -26.86 5.24
C LEU A 403 16.86 -27.92 5.28
N GLU A 404 16.21 -28.22 4.16
CA GLU A 404 15.23 -29.30 4.05
C GLU A 404 15.87 -30.67 4.31
N GLU A 405 17.06 -30.93 3.75
CA GLU A 405 17.82 -32.16 3.99
C GLU A 405 18.20 -32.29 5.47
N ALA A 406 18.74 -31.22 6.09
CA ALA A 406 19.06 -31.20 7.51
C ALA A 406 17.81 -31.45 8.39
N LEU A 407 16.67 -30.88 7.99
CA LEU A 407 15.39 -31.09 8.68
C LEU A 407 14.89 -32.54 8.53
N GLN A 408 15.06 -33.16 7.36
CA GLN A 408 14.74 -34.58 7.18
C GLN A 408 15.66 -35.48 8.00
N LYS A 409 16.97 -35.19 8.03
CA LYS A 409 17.95 -35.93 8.83
C LYS A 409 17.62 -35.88 10.33
N THR A 410 17.32 -34.69 10.86
CA THR A 410 16.94 -34.53 12.28
C THR A 410 15.62 -35.21 12.63
N LYS A 411 14.64 -35.22 11.71
CA LYS A 411 13.41 -36.02 11.87
C LYS A 411 13.70 -37.52 11.92
N ALA A 412 14.58 -38.01 11.04
CA ALA A 412 14.97 -39.41 11.02
C ALA A 412 15.73 -39.81 12.29
N ASP A 413 16.63 -38.95 12.78
CA ASP A 413 17.36 -39.16 14.03
C ASP A 413 16.41 -39.16 15.24
N MET A 414 15.42 -38.25 15.29
CA MET A 414 14.38 -38.26 16.32
C MET A 414 13.57 -39.55 16.30
N ALA A 415 13.17 -40.02 15.11
CA ALA A 415 12.45 -41.28 14.96
C ALA A 415 13.30 -42.50 15.39
N ARG A 416 14.63 -42.44 15.17
CA ARG A 416 15.57 -43.46 15.65
C ARG A 416 15.70 -43.44 17.17
N GLN A 417 15.90 -42.28 17.78
CA GLN A 417 15.96 -42.14 19.24
C GLN A 417 14.69 -42.65 19.91
N LEU A 418 13.51 -42.33 19.36
CA LEU A 418 12.23 -42.86 19.89
C LEU A 418 12.18 -44.39 19.88
N ARG A 419 12.71 -45.04 18.83
CA ARG A 419 12.82 -46.50 18.78
C ARG A 419 13.80 -47.04 19.83
N GLU A 420 14.98 -46.45 19.94
CA GLU A 420 15.99 -46.82 20.95
C GLU A 420 15.44 -46.67 22.39
N TYR A 421 14.69 -45.59 22.66
CA TYR A 421 14.01 -45.39 23.95
C TYR A 421 12.92 -46.45 24.22
N GLN A 422 12.15 -46.84 23.21
CA GLN A 422 11.14 -47.89 23.36
C GLN A 422 11.79 -49.26 23.63
N GLU A 423 12.89 -49.57 22.95
CA GLU A 423 13.67 -50.79 23.19
C GLU A 423 14.24 -50.80 24.61
N LEU A 424 14.82 -49.68 25.07
CA LEU A 424 15.33 -49.54 26.44
C LEU A 424 14.23 -49.68 27.49
N MET A 425 13.04 -49.10 27.23
CA MET A 425 11.87 -49.27 28.09
C MET A 425 11.47 -50.75 28.18
N ASN A 426 11.46 -51.47 27.05
CA ASN A 426 11.15 -52.90 27.04
C ASN A 426 12.16 -53.71 27.87
N VAL A 427 13.46 -53.41 27.75
CA VAL A 427 14.51 -54.04 28.59
C VAL A 427 14.30 -53.70 30.07
N LYS A 428 13.97 -52.45 30.41
CA LYS A 428 13.68 -52.05 31.79
C LYS A 428 12.50 -52.81 32.37
N LEU A 429 11.41 -52.97 31.60
CA LEU A 429 10.25 -53.76 32.03
C LEU A 429 10.60 -55.24 32.22
N ALA A 430 11.43 -55.82 31.34
CA ALA A 430 11.92 -57.19 31.52
C ALA A 430 12.76 -57.33 32.80
N LEU A 431 13.67 -56.40 33.07
CA LEU A 431 14.46 -56.36 34.30
C LEU A 431 13.59 -56.17 35.55
N ASP A 432 12.54 -55.34 35.50
CA ASP A 432 11.61 -55.21 36.64
C ASP A 432 10.88 -56.53 36.92
N ILE A 433 10.51 -57.27 35.87
CA ILE A 433 9.90 -58.60 36.01
C ILE A 433 10.91 -59.56 36.65
N GLU A 434 12.16 -59.59 36.19
CA GLU A 434 13.23 -60.39 36.79
C GLU A 434 13.48 -60.03 38.27
N ILE A 435 13.53 -58.73 38.61
CA ILE A 435 13.68 -58.29 40.00
C ILE A 435 12.47 -58.73 40.82
N ALA A 436 11.25 -58.63 40.28
CA ALA A 436 10.04 -59.08 40.97
C ALA A 436 10.02 -60.61 41.17
N THR A 437 10.51 -61.40 40.20
CA THR A 437 10.65 -62.85 40.36
C THR A 437 11.74 -63.21 41.36
N TYR A 438 12.90 -62.54 41.32
CA TYR A 438 13.96 -62.71 42.32
C TYR A 438 13.48 -62.34 43.73
N ARG A 439 12.71 -61.25 43.89
CA ARG A 439 12.09 -60.88 45.18
C ARG A 439 11.11 -61.93 45.67
N LYS A 440 10.24 -62.46 44.81
CA LYS A 440 9.32 -63.56 45.18
C LYS A 440 10.05 -64.83 45.60
N LEU A 441 11.16 -65.17 44.94
CA LEU A 441 12.01 -66.30 45.32
C LEU A 441 12.67 -66.05 46.69
N LEU A 442 13.19 -64.84 46.92
CA LEU A 442 13.73 -64.44 48.22
C LEU A 442 12.66 -64.45 49.32
N GLU A 443 11.47 -63.92 49.07
CA GLU A 443 10.34 -63.99 50.02
C GLU A 443 9.92 -65.45 50.28
N GLY A 444 10.03 -66.34 49.29
CA GLY A 444 9.85 -67.78 49.47
C GLY A 444 10.92 -68.43 50.36
N GLU A 445 12.18 -68.03 50.20
CA GLU A 445 13.29 -68.44 51.06
C GLU A 445 13.19 -67.84 52.48
N GLU A 446 12.79 -66.57 52.61
CA GLU A 446 12.53 -65.91 53.89
C GLU A 446 11.32 -66.52 54.58
N ASN A 447 10.29 -66.99 53.88
CA ASN A 447 9.20 -67.75 54.49
C ASN A 447 9.64 -69.15 54.95
N ARG A 448 10.68 -69.74 54.33
CA ARG A 448 11.33 -70.97 54.84
C ARG A 448 12.22 -70.66 56.06
N LEU A 449 12.97 -69.56 56.03
CA LEU A 449 13.86 -69.11 57.10
C LEU A 449 13.14 -68.39 58.26
N ALA A 450 11.91 -67.93 58.08
CA ALA A 450 11.05 -67.39 59.15
C ALA A 450 10.29 -68.52 59.88
N GLY A 451 10.26 -69.72 59.32
CA GLY A 451 9.91 -70.96 60.03
C GLY A 451 11.03 -71.50 60.92
N GLU A 452 12.30 -71.19 60.60
CA GLU A 452 13.48 -71.53 61.41
C GLU A 452 14.40 -70.30 61.49
N GLY A 453 14.13 -69.44 62.46
CA GLY A 453 14.69 -68.10 62.54
C GLY A 453 16.22 -68.02 62.57
N VAL A 454 16.78 -66.97 61.94
CA VAL A 454 17.92 -66.18 62.43
C VAL A 454 17.98 -64.83 61.68
N GLY A 455 17.87 -63.74 62.45
CA GLY A 455 18.84 -62.63 62.53
C GLY A 455 19.32 -61.89 61.28
N ALA A 456 18.98 -60.60 61.24
CA ALA A 456 19.53 -59.56 60.36
C ALA A 456 21.08 -59.50 60.37
N VAL A 457 21.69 -59.36 59.18
CA VAL A 457 23.11 -59.03 59.03
C VAL A 457 23.26 -57.86 58.04
N ASN A 458 23.73 -56.74 58.58
CA ASN A 458 24.16 -55.54 57.85
C ASN A 458 25.42 -55.84 57.02
N ILE A 459 25.45 -55.46 55.74
CA ILE A 459 26.66 -55.48 54.91
C ILE A 459 26.91 -54.09 54.29
N CYS A 460 28.11 -53.58 54.57
CA CYS A 460 28.66 -52.27 54.21
C CYS A 460 28.72 -51.99 52.70
N LYS A 461 28.37 -50.76 52.31
CA LYS A 461 28.58 -50.22 50.96
C LYS A 461 30.05 -49.77 50.78
N TYR A 462 30.70 -50.26 49.73
CA TYR A 462 31.91 -49.67 49.18
C TYR A 462 31.51 -48.75 48.03
N SER A 463 31.78 -47.46 48.18
CA SER A 463 31.53 -46.40 47.20
C SER A 463 32.64 -46.37 46.15
N GLY A 464 32.28 -46.60 44.88
CA GLY A 464 33.14 -46.36 43.71
C GLY A 464 32.49 -45.35 42.78
N SER A 465 32.92 -44.09 42.86
CA SER A 465 32.60 -43.01 41.92
C SER A 465 33.71 -42.90 40.86
N GLN A 466 33.34 -42.79 39.59
CA GLN A 466 34.06 -42.14 38.47
C GLN A 466 33.07 -42.22 37.27
N MET A 467 32.29 -41.19 36.91
CA MET A 467 32.65 -39.89 36.30
C MET A 467 33.70 -40.03 35.21
N LEU A 468 33.26 -40.21 33.96
CA LEU A 468 34.01 -39.75 32.80
C LEU A 468 33.07 -39.02 31.84
N ASP A 469 33.37 -37.74 31.73
CA ASP A 469 32.73 -36.73 30.92
C ASP A 469 32.92 -36.97 29.43
N THR A 470 31.96 -36.38 28.73
CA THR A 470 31.76 -36.21 27.31
C THR A 470 32.83 -35.29 26.70
N GLN A 471 33.22 -35.58 25.46
CA GLN A 471 33.61 -34.55 24.50
C GLN A 471 33.00 -34.85 23.14
#